data_AF-A0A7C4D5W9-F1
#
_entry.id   AF-A0A7C4D5W9-F1
#
_cell.length_a   1.000
_cell.length_b   1.000
_cell.length_c   1.000
_cell.angle_alpha   90.00
_cell.angle_beta   90.00
_cell.angle_gamma   90.00
#
_symmetry.space_group_name_H-M   'P 1'
#
loop_
_entity.id
_entity.type
_entity.pdbx_description
1 polymer ?
#
loop_
_entity_poly.entity_id
_entity_poly.type
_entity_poly.pdbx_seq_one_letter_code
_entity_poly.pdbx_strand_id
1 'polypeptide(L)' 'MVVDPMAGGGSIPLESLRLGFHTIAAEYNPVAYLILKATLEYPAKFGMKLYHEVKAKELIESGFEYVCEIDGIKLFRKPK' A
#
# COMPACT_ATOMS: atom_id res chain seq x y z
N MET A 1 -3.16 4.83 24.33
CA MET A 1 -2.50 5.79 23.42
C MET A 1 -1.08 5.32 23.23
N VAL A 2 -0.64 5.12 21.99
CA VAL A 2 0.71 4.64 21.64
C VAL A 2 1.42 5.75 20.87
N VAL A 3 2.70 5.97 21.13
CA VAL A 3 3.51 6.96 20.40
C VAL A 3 4.78 6.26 19.93
N ASP A 4 4.99 6.28 18.62
CA ASP A 4 6.13 5.66 17.97
C ASP A 4 6.87 6.71 17.11
N PRO A 5 7.95 7.32 17.63
CA PRO A 5 8.71 8.36 16.93
C PRO A 5 9.69 7.82 15.88
N MET A 6 9.89 6.50 15.79
CA MET A 6 10.71 5.84 14.77
C MET A 6 9.94 4.65 14.21
N ALA A 7 8.78 4.96 13.63
CA ALA A 7 7.84 3.92 13.20
C ALA A 7 8.34 3.10 12.01
N GLY A 8 9.35 3.58 11.28
CA GLY A 8 9.95 2.85 10.17
C GLY A 8 8.89 2.43 9.14
N GLY A 9 8.71 1.12 8.97
CA GLY A 9 7.70 0.55 8.07
C GLY A 9 6.26 0.54 8.61
N GLY A 10 6.07 0.85 9.88
CA GLY A 10 4.74 1.01 10.50
C GLY A 10 4.19 -0.22 11.23
N SER A 11 5.02 -1.19 11.62
CA SER A 11 4.53 -2.42 12.29
C SER A 11 3.86 -2.16 13.66
N ILE A 12 4.45 -1.30 14.50
CA ILE A 12 3.88 -0.90 15.80
C ILE A 12 2.59 -0.09 15.63
N PRO A 13 2.54 0.95 14.77
CA PRO A 13 1.31 1.69 14.53
C PRO A 13 0.21 0.86 13.86
N LEU A 14 0.55 -0.13 13.02
CA LEU A 14 -0.42 -1.06 12.44
C LEU A 14 -1.05 -1.96 13.51
N GLU A 15 -0.26 -2.54 14.40
CA GLU A 15 -0.77 -3.42 15.46
C GLU A 15 -1.62 -2.64 16.47
N SER A 16 -1.15 -1.47 16.88
CA SER A 16 -1.90 -0.62 17.80
C SER A 16 -3.21 -0.11 17.21
N LEU A 17 -3.26 0.20 15.91
CA LEU A 17 -4.50 0.50 15.18
C LEU A 17 -5.44 -0.71 15.17
N ARG A 18 -4.92 -1.93 14.92
CA ARG A 18 -5.71 -3.17 14.95
C ARG A 18 -6.29 -3.47 16.33
N LEU A 19 -5.58 -3.12 17.39
CA LEU A 19 -6.04 -3.23 18.78
C LEU A 19 -6.99 -2.10 19.20
N GLY A 20 -7.26 -1.12 18.33
CA GLY A 20 -8.18 -0.01 18.60
C GLY A 20 -7.56 1.11 19.44
N PHE A 21 -6.24 1.16 19.59
CA PHE A 21 -5.57 2.24 20.30
C PHE A 21 -5.37 3.47 19.40
N HIS A 22 -5.47 4.65 20.01
CA HIS A 22 -5.04 5.89 19.37
C HIS A 22 -3.51 5.91 19.28
N THR A 23 -2.97 5.94 18.06
CA THR A 23 -1.53 5.88 17.82
C THR A 23 -1.01 7.09 17.07
N ILE A 24 0.11 7.64 17.54
CA ILE A 24 0.87 8.70 16.89
C ILE A 24 2.17 8.10 16.39
N ALA A 25 2.37 8.10 15.08
CA ALA A 25 3.59 7.61 14.45
C ALA A 25 4.33 8.76 13.77
N ALA A 26 5.65 8.83 13.98
CA ALA A 26 6.54 9.74 13.29
C ALA A 26 7.78 8.99 12.78
N GLU A 27 8.40 9.53 11.75
CA GLU A 27 9.65 9.01 11.17
C GLU A 27 10.38 10.17 10.50
N TYR A 28 11.69 10.26 10.73
CA TYR A 28 12.52 11.32 10.17
C TYR A 28 13.04 10.94 8.78
N ASN A 29 13.33 9.66 8.54
CA ASN A 29 13.82 9.22 7.25
C ASN A 29 12.69 9.33 6.19
N PRO A 30 12.88 10.11 5.11
CA PRO A 30 11.83 10.36 4.13
C PRO A 30 11.36 9.09 3.40
N VAL A 31 12.26 8.11 3.22
CA VAL A 31 11.92 6.82 2.61
C VAL A 31 11.02 6.01 3.54
N ALA A 32 11.40 5.90 4.81
CA ALA A 32 10.63 5.17 5.80
C ALA A 32 9.29 5.88 6.09
N TYR A 33 9.25 7.22 6.10
CA TYR A 33 8.02 7.99 6.19
C TYR A 33 7.05 7.68 5.04
N LEU A 34 7.54 7.56 3.81
CA LEU A 34 6.69 7.17 2.68
C LEU A 34 6.13 5.76 2.84
N ILE A 35 6.95 4.81 3.32
CA ILE A 35 6.52 3.43 3.59
C ILE A 35 5.47 3.41 4.70
N LEU A 36 5.69 4.12 5.81
CA LEU A 36 4.73 4.27 6.91
C LEU A 36 3.36 4.75 6.42
N LYS A 37 3.36 5.79 5.57
CA LYS A 37 2.15 6.34 4.96
C LYS A 37 1.50 5.35 3.99
N ALA A 38 2.30 4.61 3.22
CA ALA A 38 1.83 3.56 2.33
C ALA A 38 1.23 2.36 3.07
N THR A 39 1.72 2.03 4.26
CA THR A 39 1.21 0.92 5.08
C THR A 39 -0.10 1.28 5.78
N LEU A 40 -0.23 2.52 6.27
CA LEU A 40 -1.36 2.91 7.12
C LEU A 40 -2.36 3.83 6.42
N GLU A 41 -1.89 4.95 5.89
CA GLU A 41 -2.76 6.03 5.42
C GLU A 41 -3.29 5.79 4.02
N TYR A 42 -2.45 5.32 3.10
CA TYR A 42 -2.83 5.14 1.70
C TYR A 42 -3.89 4.03 1.51
N PRO A 43 -3.80 2.85 2.14
CA PRO A 43 -4.86 1.85 2.03
C PRO A 43 -6.17 2.34 2.65
N ALA A 44 -6.12 3.09 3.76
CA ALA A 44 -7.31 3.67 4.37
C ALA A 44 -7.95 4.77 3.49
N LYS A 45 -7.13 5.60 2.83
CA LYS A 45 -7.58 6.74 2.04
C LYS A 45 -8.04 6.36 0.63
N PHE A 46 -7.36 5.41 -0.01
CA PHE A 46 -7.58 5.08 -1.42
C PHE A 46 -8.17 3.68 -1.65
N GLY A 47 -8.15 2.80 -0.63
CA GLY A 47 -8.79 1.49 -0.66
C GLY A 47 -8.44 0.66 -1.89
N MET A 48 -9.46 0.07 -2.50
CA MET A 48 -9.31 -0.80 -3.68
C MET A 48 -8.80 -0.06 -4.92
N LYS A 49 -8.95 1.25 -5.01
CA LYS A 49 -8.42 2.01 -6.15
C LYS A 49 -6.88 1.96 -6.19
N LEU A 50 -6.25 2.13 -5.03
CA LEU A 50 -4.81 1.97 -4.89
C LEU A 50 -4.34 0.55 -5.24
N TYR A 51 -5.07 -0.48 -4.81
CA TYR A 51 -4.74 -1.85 -5.15
C TYR A 51 -4.72 -2.08 -6.66
N HIS A 52 -5.73 -1.60 -7.38
CA HIS A 52 -5.80 -1.75 -8.83
C HIS A 52 -4.72 -0.94 -9.56
N GLU A 53 -4.41 0.27 -9.09
CA GLU A 53 -3.37 1.12 -9.70
C GLU A 53 -1.96 0.57 -9.44
N VAL A 54 -1.66 0.12 -8.23
CA VAL A 54 -0.36 -0.48 -7.89
C VAL A 54 -0.20 -1.83 -8.59
N LYS A 55 -1.23 -2.68 -8.59
CA LYS A 55 -1.17 -3.96 -9.32
C LYS A 55 -1.09 -3.75 -10.82
N ALA A 56 -1.78 -2.74 -11.37
CA ALA A 56 -1.62 -2.38 -12.77
C ALA A 56 -0.22 -1.86 -13.06
N LYS A 57 0.37 -1.06 -12.17
CA LYS A 57 1.75 -0.59 -12.30
C LYS A 57 2.77 -1.71 -12.18
N GLU A 58 2.57 -2.64 -11.24
CA GLU A 58 3.39 -3.84 -11.09
C GLU A 58 3.24 -4.74 -12.32
N LEU A 59 2.04 -4.90 -12.89
CA LEU A 59 1.82 -5.60 -14.15
C LEU A 59 2.54 -4.91 -15.33
N ILE A 60 2.50 -3.57 -15.40
CA ILE A 60 3.23 -2.77 -16.40
C ILE A 60 4.75 -2.91 -16.23
N GLU A 61 5.27 -2.82 -15.00
CA GLU A 61 6.69 -3.00 -14.67
C GLU A 61 7.15 -4.45 -14.90
N SER A 62 6.28 -5.42 -14.64
CA SER A 62 6.45 -6.84 -14.99
C SER A 62 6.39 -7.09 -16.51
N GLY A 63 6.11 -6.04 -17.28
CA GLY A 63 6.07 -6.01 -18.74
C GLY A 63 4.80 -6.59 -19.34
N PHE A 64 3.74 -6.87 -18.57
CA PHE A 64 2.52 -7.47 -19.11
C PHE A 64 1.62 -6.43 -19.79
N GLU A 65 1.14 -6.76 -20.98
CA GLU A 65 0.15 -6.01 -21.75
C GLU A 65 -1.27 -6.37 -21.29
N TYR A 66 -2.13 -5.36 -21.12
CA TYR A 66 -3.56 -5.56 -20.92
C TYR A 66 -4.19 -6.04 -22.23
N VAL A 67 -4.87 -7.19 -22.19
CA VAL A 67 -5.46 -7.80 -23.39
C VAL A 67 -6.97 -7.61 -23.45
N CYS A 68 -7.70 -7.83 -22.34
CA CYS A 68 -9.16 -7.83 -22.30
C CYS A 68 -9.69 -7.99 -20.86
N GLU A 69 -10.93 -7.58 -20.60
CA GLU A 69 -11.67 -7.86 -19.36
C GLU A 69 -12.85 -8.81 -19.65
N ILE A 70 -12.91 -9.93 -18.93
CA ILE A 70 -14.00 -10.92 -19.02
C ILE A 70 -14.59 -11.09 -17.62
N ASP A 71 -15.89 -10.85 -17.46
CA ASP A 71 -16.64 -11.02 -16.20
C ASP A 71 -15.98 -10.35 -14.97
N GLY A 72 -15.41 -9.16 -15.16
CA GLY A 72 -14.72 -8.39 -14.12
C GLY A 72 -13.29 -8.86 -13.81
N ILE A 73 -12.79 -9.88 -14.52
CA ILE A 73 -11.42 -10.37 -14.43
C ILE A 73 -10.62 -9.83 -15.60
N LYS A 74 -9.64 -8.98 -15.29
CA LYS A 74 -8.71 -8.41 -16.28
C LYS A 74 -7.62 -9.42 -16.64
N LEU A 75 -7.53 -9.78 -17.92
CA LEU A 75 -6.54 -10.69 -18.49
C LEU A 75 -5.33 -9.90 -18.99
N PHE A 76 -4.15 -10.29 -18.51
CA PHE A 76 -2.86 -9.69 -18.84
C PHE A 76 -1.91 -10.75 -19.40
N ARG A 77 -1.12 -10.40 -20.42
CA ARG A 77 -0.21 -11.32 -21.11
C ARG A 77 1.20 -10.73 -21.19
N LYS A 78 2.25 -11.56 -21.01
CA LYS A 78 3.61 -11.14 -21.31
C LYS A 78 3.82 -10.95 -22.83
N PRO A 79 4.46 -9.86 -23.27
CA PRO A 79 4.97 -9.73 -24.62
C PRO A 79 5.98 -10.85 -24.86
N LYS A 80 5.95 -11.42 -26.07
CA LYS A 80 6.88 -12.48 -26.49
C LYS A 80 8.30 -11.94 -26.57
#